data_AF-A0A838JZD4-F1
#
_entry.id   AF-A0A838JZD4-F1
#
_cell.length_a   1.000
_cell.length_b   1.000
_cell.length_c   1.000
_cell.angle_alpha   90.00
_cell.angle_beta   90.00
_cell.angle_gamma   90.00
#
_symmetry.space_group_name_H-M   'P 1'
#
loop_
_entity.id
_entity.type
_entity.pdbx_description
1 polymer ?
#
loop_
_entity_poly.entity_id
_entity_poly.type
_entity_poly.pdbx_seq_one_letter_code
_entity_poly.pdbx_strand_id
1 'polypeptide(L)' 'MDTEEISQVRGAKVIDLNGDKIGKVEEIYLDKDTDKPEWVLVNTGLFGSSST' A
#
# COMPACT_ATOMS: atom_id res chain seq x y z
N MET A 1 14.11 -16.47 -2.87
CA MET A 1 13.16 -15.43 -2.40
C MET A 1 12.44 -15.00 -3.64
N ASP A 2 11.31 -15.66 -3.85
CA ASP A 2 10.63 -15.77 -5.12
C ASP A 2 9.79 -14.51 -5.36
N THR A 3 9.97 -13.91 -6.54
CA THR A 3 9.33 -12.66 -6.98
C THR A 3 7.78 -12.74 -7.01
N GLU A 4 7.21 -13.91 -6.70
CA GLU A 4 5.77 -14.18 -6.70
C GLU A 4 5.04 -13.64 -5.46
N GLU A 5 5.73 -13.39 -4.34
CA GLU A 5 5.09 -12.91 -3.10
C GLU A 5 4.72 -11.42 -3.16
N ILE A 6 5.51 -10.61 -3.88
CA ILE A 6 5.27 -9.17 -4.06
C ILE A 6 4.01 -8.92 -4.92
N SER A 7 3.67 -9.87 -5.79
CA SER A 7 2.48 -9.78 -6.64
C SER A 7 1.18 -9.86 -5.83
N GLN A 8 1.19 -10.49 -4.66
CA GLN A 8 -0.02 -10.68 -3.84
C GLN A 8 -0.42 -9.44 -3.03
N VAL A 9 0.48 -8.46 -2.88
CA VAL A 9 0.25 -7.30 -2.01
C VAL A 9 -0.34 -6.12 -2.77
N ARG A 10 -0.19 -6.05 -4.11
CA ARG A 10 -0.86 -5.03 -4.93
C ARG A 10 -2.38 -5.19 -4.85
N GLY A 11 -3.08 -4.09 -4.57
CA GLY A 11 -4.52 -4.04 -4.35
C GLY A 11 -4.97 -4.43 -2.93
N ALA A 12 -4.06 -4.82 -2.04
CA ALA A 12 -4.39 -5.16 -0.66
C ALA A 12 -4.96 -3.94 0.10
N LYS A 13 -5.89 -4.19 1.04
CA LYS A 13 -6.46 -3.14 1.88
C LYS A 13 -5.44 -2.72 2.93
N VAL A 14 -5.19 -1.42 3.04
CA VAL A 14 -4.39 -0.83 4.12
C VAL A 14 -5.33 -0.35 5.21
N ILE A 15 -5.07 -0.81 6.44
CA ILE A 15 -5.82 -0.44 7.65
C ILE A 15 -4.85 0.19 8.66
N ASP A 16 -5.35 1.12 9.46
CA ASP A 16 -4.59 1.70 10.57
C ASP A 16 -4.63 0.79 11.82
N LEU A 17 -3.99 1.23 12.90
CA LEU A 17 -3.94 0.49 14.17
C LEU A 17 -5.29 0.37 14.88
N ASN A 18 -6.26 1.22 14.54
CA ASN A 18 -7.62 1.20 15.09
C ASN A 18 -8.55 0.29 14.25
N GLY A 19 -8.08 -0.21 13.11
CA GLY A 19 -8.86 -1.00 12.16
C GLY A 19 -9.56 -0.18 11.09
N ASP A 20 -9.34 1.13 11.05
CA ASP A 20 -9.93 2.02 10.06
C ASP A 20 -9.23 1.86 8.72
N LYS A 21 -10.02 1.87 7.63
CA LYS A 21 -9.47 1.75 6.28
C LYS A 21 -8.77 3.04 5.88
N ILE A 22 -7.47 2.94 5.60
CA ILE A 22 -6.66 4.00 5.00
C ILE A 22 -6.84 4.00 3.48
N GLY A 23 -6.79 2.84 2.83
CA GLY A 23 -6.76 2.78 1.37
C GLY A 23 -6.50 1.40 0.77
N LYS A 24 -5.91 1.40 -0.42
CA LYS A 24 -5.39 0.20 -1.10
C LYS A 24 -3.95 0.41 -1.54
N VAL A 25 -3.15 -0.66 -1.53
CA VAL A 25 -1.81 -0.66 -2.11
C VAL A 25 -1.91 -0.54 -3.63
N GLU A 26 -1.27 0.47 -4.22
CA GLU A 26 -1.16 0.63 -5.66
C GLU A 26 0.15 0.04 -6.18
N GLU A 27 1.26 0.45 -5.57
CA GLU A 27 2.60 0.06 -6.03
C GLU A 27 3.55 -0.18 -4.86
N ILE A 28 4.53 -1.05 -5.08
CA ILE A 28 5.57 -1.42 -4.14
C ILE A 28 6.90 -1.18 -4.83
N TYR A 29 7.76 -0.38 -4.20
CA TYR A 29 9.10 -0.09 -4.68
C TYR A 29 10.11 -0.87 -3.86
N LEU A 30 11.00 -1.56 -4.56
CA LEU A 30 12.05 -2.38 -3.97
C LEU A 30 13.35 -1.60 -3.93
N ASP A 31 14.15 -1.86 -2.90
CA ASP A 31 15.55 -1.50 -2.87
C ASP A 31 16.29 -2.25 -3.99
N LYS A 32 17.05 -1.49 -4.79
CA LYS A 32 17.72 -1.98 -6.00
C LYS A 32 18.85 -2.98 -5.74
N ASP A 33 19.42 -2.96 -4.53
CA ASP A 33 20.60 -3.75 -4.18
C ASP A 33 20.19 -5.07 -3.49
N THR A 34 19.04 -5.08 -2.82
CA THR A 34 18.55 -6.22 -2.01
C THR A 34 17.26 -6.85 -2.53
N ASP A 35 16.58 -6.25 -3.49
CA ASP A 35 15.25 -6.64 -4.01
C ASP A 35 14.16 -6.69 -2.92
N LYS A 36 14.39 -6.02 -1.78
CA LYS A 36 13.43 -6.00 -0.66
C LYS A 36 12.52 -4.78 -0.75
N PRO A 37 11.24 -4.90 -0.35
CA PRO A 37 10.33 -3.76 -0.34
C PRO A 37 10.76 -2.71 0.68
N GLU A 38 10.85 -1.46 0.22
CA GLU A 38 11.22 -0.30 1.07
C GLU A 38 10.04 0.68 1.19
N TRP A 39 9.34 0.94 0.08
CA TRP A 39 8.24 1.90 0.03
C TRP A 39 6.99 1.31 -0.62
N VAL A 40 5.83 1.77 -0.14
CA VAL A 40 4.52 1.39 -0.69
C VAL A 40 3.70 2.63 -0.98
N LEU A 41 3.20 2.74 -2.21
CA LEU A 41 2.24 3.76 -2.59
C LEU A 41 0.83 3.28 -2.25
N VAL A 42 0.11 4.06 -1.44
CA VAL A 42 -1.26 3.75 -1.02
C VAL A 42 -2.21 4.78 -1.62
N ASN A 43 -3.21 4.31 -2.37
CA ASN A 43 -4.32 5.14 -2.81
C ASN A 43 -5.39 5.17 -1.72
N THR A 44 -5.60 6.35 -1.15
CA THR A 44 -6.61 6.60 -0.12
C THR A 44 -7.98 6.94 -0.72
N GLY A 45 -8.05 7.30 -2.01
CA GLY A 45 -9.26 7.80 -2.65
C GLY A 45 -9.63 9.21 -2.18
N LEU A 46 -10.87 9.62 -2.48
CA LEU A 46 -11.41 10.93 -2.10
C LEU A 46 -11.77 10.95 -0.60
N PHE A 47 -10.81 11.33 0.25
CA PHE A 47 -11.10 11.76 1.62
C PHE A 47 -11.33 13.27 1.63
N GLY A 48 -12.52 13.69 2.06
CA GLY A 48 -12.89 15.10 2.22
C GLY A 48 -14.08 15.53 1.37
N SER A 49 -15.30 15.30 1.86
CA SER A 49 -16.27 16.40 1.85
C SER A 49 -16.13 17.11 3.18
N SER A 50 -15.26 18.13 3.25
CA SER A 50 -15.48 19.16 4.25
C SER A 50 -16.67 19.99 3.77
N SER A 51 -17.87 19.57 4.14
CA SER A 51 -18.97 20.51 4.25
C SER A 51 -18.93 21.05 5.67
N THR A 52 -18.36 22.24 5.83
CA THR A 52 -18.73 23.17 6.90
C THR A 52 -18.73 24.59 6.36
#